data_AF-A0A8J4EM43-F1
#
_entry.id   AF-A0A8J4EM43-F1
#
_cell.length_a   1.000
_cell.length_b   1.000
_cell.length_c   1.000
_cell.angle_alpha   90.00
_cell.angle_beta   90.00
_cell.angle_gamma   90.00
#
_symmetry.space_group_name_H-M   'P 1'
#
loop_
_entity.id
_entity.type
_entity.pdbx_description
1 polymer ?
#
loop_
_entity_poly.entity_id
_entity_poly.type
_entity_poly.pdbx_seq_one_letter_code
_entity_poly.pdbx_strand_id
1 'polypeptide(L)'
;MRVTANRDVCIGAGQCVLTEPAVFDQDDDGTVLVRLDRPTGETADRVREAVGLCPSGALRLDDDRGRERPDGRERPDGRERPDDRGRERPDDRGRERPDDRGRERPDD
;
A
#
# COMPACT_ATOMS: atom_id res chain seq x y z
N MET A 1 9.71 14.07 -5.64
CA MET A 1 9.39 12.76 -5.07
C MET A 1 9.30 12.92 -3.58
N ARG A 2 8.34 12.25 -2.95
CA ARG A 2 8.15 12.27 -1.51
C ARG A 2 8.35 10.88 -0.95
N VAL A 3 9.15 10.75 0.10
CA VAL A 3 9.32 9.50 0.83
C VAL A 3 8.40 9.48 2.05
N THR A 4 7.78 8.32 2.28
CA THR A 4 6.93 8.07 3.46
C THR A 4 7.30 6.75 4.10
N ALA A 5 7.00 6.62 5.40
CA ALA A 5 7.25 5.42 6.17
C ALA A 5 5.97 4.96 6.89
N ASN A 6 5.63 3.69 6.76
CA ASN A 6 4.65 3.01 7.57
C ASN A 6 5.34 2.37 8.78
N ARG A 7 5.14 2.98 9.96
CA ARG A 7 5.76 2.58 11.21
C ARG A 7 5.15 1.29 11.78
N ASP A 8 3.90 0.98 11.45
CA ASP A 8 3.19 -0.22 11.94
C ASP A 8 3.76 -1.52 11.36
N VAL A 9 4.43 -1.45 10.21
CA VAL A 9 5.05 -2.60 9.54
C VAL A 9 6.58 -2.53 9.58
N CYS A 10 7.16 -1.54 10.25
CA CYS A 10 8.60 -1.43 10.39
C CYS A 10 9.11 -2.52 11.35
N ILE A 11 10.08 -3.32 10.90
CA ILE A 11 10.70 -4.36 11.74
C ILE A 11 12.05 -3.94 12.33
N GLY A 12 12.41 -2.66 12.22
CA GLY A 12 13.65 -2.11 12.79
C GLY A 12 14.96 -2.60 12.16
N ALA A 13 14.94 -3.04 10.90
CA ALA A 13 16.12 -3.63 10.23
C ALA A 13 17.30 -2.66 9.95
N GLY A 14 17.13 -1.34 10.18
CA GLY A 14 18.19 -0.33 10.08
C GLY A 14 18.74 -0.01 8.68
N GLN A 15 18.31 -0.73 7.62
CA GLN A 15 18.85 -0.54 6.26
C GLN A 15 18.70 0.91 5.76
N CYS A 16 17.58 1.57 6.08
CA CYS A 16 17.34 2.94 5.67
C CYS A 16 18.37 3.94 6.22
N VAL A 17 18.69 3.86 7.52
CA VAL A 17 19.68 4.73 8.18
C VAL A 17 21.08 4.44 7.68
N LEU A 18 21.41 3.17 7.41
CA LEU A 18 22.70 2.78 6.84
C LEU A 18 22.91 3.31 5.42
N THR A 19 21.84 3.36 4.61
CA THR A 19 21.91 3.83 3.21
C THR A 19 21.95 5.35 3.11
N GLU A 20 21.11 6.06 3.88
CA GLU A 20 21.02 7.53 3.82
C GLU A 20 20.65 8.14 5.19
N PRO A 21 21.64 8.30 6.10
CA PRO A 21 21.42 8.82 7.45
C PRO A 21 21.05 10.31 7.47
N ALA A 22 21.21 11.04 6.37
CA ALA A 22 20.73 12.43 6.29
C ALA A 22 19.19 12.50 6.15
N VAL A 23 18.56 11.44 5.64
CA VAL A 23 17.11 11.39 5.36
C VAL A 23 16.38 10.52 6.38
N PHE A 24 16.99 9.44 6.83
CA PHE A 24 16.38 8.51 7.77
C PHE A 24 17.07 8.52 9.12
N ASP A 25 16.28 8.28 10.16
CA ASP A 25 16.73 8.01 11.51
C ASP A 25 15.94 6.82 12.08
N GLN A 26 16.32 6.37 13.27
CA GLN A 26 15.50 5.47 14.08
C GLN A 26 15.20 6.13 15.42
N ASP A 27 13.98 5.94 15.93
CA ASP A 27 13.66 6.31 17.31
C ASP A 27 14.23 5.30 18.32
N ASP A 28 13.93 5.54 19.59
CA ASP A 28 14.39 4.71 20.72
C ASP A 28 13.88 3.26 20.63
N ASP A 29 12.79 3.00 19.89
CA ASP A 29 12.24 1.66 19.66
C ASP A 29 12.82 1.00 18.39
N GLY A 30 13.78 1.64 17.73
CA GLY A 30 14.37 1.18 16.47
C GLY A 30 13.45 1.33 15.27
N THR A 31 12.34 2.07 15.40
CA THR A 31 11.38 2.30 14.31
C THR A 31 11.82 3.47 13.46
N VAL A 32 11.64 3.36 12.14
CA VAL A 32 12.10 4.38 11.19
C VAL A 32 11.43 5.74 11.43
N LEU A 33 12.24 6.79 11.35
CA LEU A 33 11.87 8.20 11.30
C LEU A 33 12.35 8.80 9.98
N VAL A 34 11.51 9.58 9.31
CA VAL A 34 11.88 10.33 8.10
C VAL A 34 12.21 11.76 8.50
N ARG A 35 13.48 12.15 8.39
CA ARG A 35 14.00 13.50 8.71
C ARG A 35 13.81 14.48 7.55
N LEU A 36 13.93 13.98 6.31
CA LEU A 36 13.73 14.75 5.08
C LEU A 36 12.79 14.01 4.14
N ASP A 37 11.55 14.48 4.01
CA ASP A 37 10.54 13.78 3.20
C ASP A 37 10.64 14.09 1.69
N ARG A 38 11.36 15.15 1.30
CA ARG A 38 11.57 15.56 -0.09
C ARG A 38 13.05 15.66 -0.45
N PRO A 39 13.76 14.52 -0.58
CA PRO A 39 15.15 14.50 -1.01
C PRO A 39 15.28 14.88 -2.50
N THR A 40 16.41 15.48 -2.87
CA THR A 40 16.72 15.90 -4.24
C THR A 40 18.13 15.48 -4.65
N GLY A 41 18.42 15.42 -5.95
CA GLY A 41 19.77 15.08 -6.45
C GLY A 41 20.21 13.68 -6.04
N GLU A 42 21.50 13.51 -5.69
CA GLU A 42 22.06 12.21 -5.28
C GLU A 42 21.34 11.61 -4.06
N THR A 43 20.90 12.44 -3.11
CA THR A 43 20.12 12.00 -1.94
C THR A 43 18.82 11.31 -2.36
N ALA A 44 18.19 11.76 -3.45
CA ALA A 44 17.00 11.11 -3.98
C ALA A 44 17.28 9.69 -4.51
N ASP A 45 18.45 9.47 -5.11
CA ASP A 45 18.88 8.16 -5.58
C ASP A 45 19.18 7.21 -4.41
N ARG A 46 19.88 7.68 -3.37
CA ARG A 46 20.11 6.91 -2.14
C ARG A 46 18.80 6.55 -1.43
N VAL A 47 17.83 7.46 -1.44
CA VAL A 47 16.50 7.19 -0.87
C VAL A 47 15.74 6.11 -1.67
N ARG A 48 15.86 6.07 -3.00
CA ARG A 48 15.31 4.98 -3.82
C ARG A 48 15.94 3.64 -3.47
N GLU A 49 17.25 3.61 -3.27
CA GLU A 49 17.97 2.43 -2.83
C GLU A 49 17.49 1.96 -1.45
N ALA A 50 17.41 2.86 -0.47
CA ALA A 50 16.92 2.57 0.88
C ALA A 50 15.51 1.96 0.88
N VAL A 51 14.62 2.45 0.00
CA VAL A 51 13.28 1.90 -0.18
C VAL A 51 13.33 0.47 -0.71
N GLY A 52 14.19 0.18 -1.69
CA GLY A 52 14.37 -1.16 -2.25
C GLY A 52 15.02 -2.15 -1.28
N LEU A 53 15.86 -1.66 -0.36
CA LEU A 53 16.50 -2.48 0.67
C LEU A 53 15.60 -2.75 1.88
N CYS A 54 14.45 -2.10 2.00
CA CYS A 54 13.56 -2.24 3.15
C CYS A 54 12.87 -3.63 3.15
N PRO A 55 13.25 -4.56 4.06
CA PRO A 55 12.76 -5.94 4.01
C PRO A 55 11.27 -6.06 4.35
N SER A 56 10.73 -5.13 5.14
CA SER A 56 9.31 -5.14 5.52
C SER A 56 8.42 -4.29 4.62
N GLY A 57 8.99 -3.60 3.62
CA GLY A 57 8.22 -2.70 2.75
C GLY A 57 7.63 -1.50 3.48
N ALA A 58 8.22 -1.09 4.61
CA ALA A 58 7.79 0.07 5.39
C ALA A 58 7.97 1.40 4.65
N LEU A 59 8.93 1.50 3.74
CA LEU A 59 9.21 2.74 2.99
C LEU A 59 8.48 2.77 1.64
N ARG A 60 7.96 3.94 1.26
CA ARG A 60 7.31 4.18 -0.03
C ARG A 60 7.74 5.49 -0.64
N LEU A 61 7.74 5.54 -1.97
CA LEU A 61 7.94 6.75 -2.76
C LEU A 61 6.65 7.14 -3.48
N ASP A 62 6.25 8.38 -3.31
CA ASP A 62 5.21 9.02 -4.11
C ASP A 62 5.89 9.92 -5.16
N ASP A 63 5.47 9.76 -6.42
CA ASP A 63 5.78 10.74 -7.47
C ASP A 63 4.95 12.00 -7.12
N ASP A 64 5.58 13.16 -6.92
CA ASP A 64 4.89 14.42 -6.59
C ASP A 64 3.98 14.95 -7.72
N ARG A 65 3.60 14.11 -8.67
CA ARG A 65 2.55 14.41 -9.65
C ARG A 65 1.17 14.32 -8.97
N GLY A 66 0.80 15.40 -8.29
CA GLY A 66 -0.62 15.73 -8.12
C GLY A 66 -1.20 15.56 -6.71
N ARG A 67 -0.62 16.25 -5.71
CA ARG A 67 -1.34 16.58 -4.46
C ARG A 67 -1.54 18.08 -4.22
N GLU A 68 -1.33 18.92 -5.24
CA GLU A 68 -2.04 20.20 -5.35
C GLU A 68 -3.29 19.96 -6.20
N ARG A 69 -4.47 20.13 -5.60
CA ARG A 69 -5.67 20.41 -6.39
C ARG A 69 -5.46 21.79 -6.99
N PRO A 70 -5.50 21.99 -8.32
CA PRO A 70 -5.36 23.33 -8.93
C PRO A 70 -6.43 24.32 -8.45
N ASP A 71 -7.47 23.83 -7.78
CA ASP A 71 -8.66 24.54 -7.31
C ASP A 71 -8.73 24.82 -5.79
N GLY A 72 -7.71 24.44 -4.99
CA GLY A 72 -7.59 24.90 -3.58
C GLY A 72 -8.71 24.47 -2.60
N ARG A 73 -9.54 23.47 -2.92
CA ARG A 73 -10.59 22.98 -2.02
C ARG A 73 -10.13 21.79 -1.20
N GLU A 74 -10.18 21.89 0.13
CA GLU A 74 -10.09 20.74 1.04
C GLU A 74 -11.16 19.71 0.67
N ARG A 75 -10.77 18.43 0.60
CA ARG A 75 -11.75 17.35 0.54
C ARG A 75 -12.49 17.38 1.88
N PRO A 76 -13.82 17.55 1.94
CA PRO A 76 -14.52 17.28 3.17
C PRO A 76 -14.34 15.79 3.46
N ASP A 77 -13.54 15.48 4.48
CA ASP A 77 -13.56 14.19 5.15
C ASP A 77 -15.02 13.92 5.55
N GLY A 78 -15.59 12.80 5.09
CA GLY A 78 -16.91 12.36 5.54
C GLY A 78 -18.07 12.67 4.60
N ARG A 79 -18.07 12.08 3.40
CA ARG A 79 -19.34 11.56 2.89
C ARG A 79 -19.46 10.12 3.40
N GLU A 80 -20.13 9.96 4.54
CA GLU A 80 -20.71 8.68 4.93
C GLU A 80 -21.39 8.08 3.70
N ARG A 81 -20.95 6.88 3.34
CA ARG A 81 -21.69 6.04 2.39
C ARG A 81 -23.08 5.89 3.02
N PRO A 82 -24.17 6.32 2.37
CA PRO A 82 -25.48 5.92 2.84
C PRO A 82 -25.50 4.40 2.89
N ASP A 83 -25.86 3.88 4.07
CA ASP A 83 -25.92 2.44 4.35
C ASP A 83 -26.61 1.71 3.19
N ASP A 84 -25.98 0.62 2.75
CA ASP A 84 -26.46 -0.33 1.74
C ASP A 84 -27.66 -1.13 2.28
N ARG A 85 -28.70 -0.44 2.76
CA ARG A 85 -29.97 -1.05 3.14
C ARG A 85 -30.82 -1.17 1.88
N GLY A 86 -30.85 -2.36 1.32
CA GLY A 86 -32.04 -2.81 0.56
C GLY A 86 -31.82 -3.35 -0.85
N ARG A 87 -30.71 -4.04 -1.15
CA ARG A 87 -30.72 -5.04 -2.24
C ARG A 87 -30.92 -6.42 -1.65
N GLU A 88 -32.16 -6.72 -1.27
CA GLU A 88 -32.60 -8.10 -1.05
C GLU A 88 -32.36 -8.86 -2.37
N ARG A 89 -31.43 -9.82 -2.34
CA ARG A 89 -31.21 -10.75 -3.44
C ARG A 89 -32.45 -11.64 -3.49
N PRO A 90 -33.21 -11.69 -4.60
CA PRO A 90 -34.30 -12.65 -4.70
C PRO A 90 -33.73 -14.06 -4.53
N ASP A 91 -34.34 -14.83 -3.63
CA ASP A 91 -33.93 -16.17 -3.26
C ASP A 91 -33.70 -17.05 -4.48
N ASP A 92 -32.50 -17.64 -4.53
CA ASP A 92 -32.04 -18.62 -5.50
C ASP A 92 -32.83 -19.92 -5.31
N ARG A 93 -34.10 -19.91 -5.74
CA ARG A 93 -34.92 -21.12 -5.77
C ARG A 93 -34.48 -21.98 -6.94
N GLY A 94 -33.59 -22.93 -6.63
CA GLY A 94 -33.72 -24.30 -7.11
C GLY A 94 -33.44 -24.53 -8.59
N ARG A 95 -32.19 -24.36 -9.02
CA ARG A 95 -31.68 -25.13 -10.17
C ARG A 95 -30.90 -26.33 -9.65
N GLU A 96 -31.62 -27.40 -9.36
CA GLU A 96 -31.01 -28.74 -9.23
C GLU A 96 -30.25 -29.05 -10.52
N ARG A 97 -28.93 -29.23 -10.41
CA ARG A 97 -28.10 -29.69 -11.53
C ARG A 97 -28.38 -31.19 -11.68
N PRO A 98 -28.90 -31.67 -12.81
CA PRO A 98 -29.03 -33.12 -12.99
C PRO A 98 -27.62 -33.74 -12.96
N ASP A 99 -27.47 -34.78 -12.13
CA ASP A 99 -26.26 -35.57 -11.99
C ASP A 99 -25.78 -36.08 -13.35
N ASP A 100 -24.63 -35.59 -13.80
CA ASP A 100 -23.93 -36.05 -15.01
C ASP A 100 -23.31 -37.41 -14.70
N ARG A 101 -24.15 -38.44 -14.69
CA ARG A 101 -23.71 -39.84 -14.67
C ARG A 101 -23.16 -40.18 -16.05
N GLY A 102 -21.87 -40.51 -16.07
CA GLY A 102 -21.34 -41.51 -17.00
C GLY A 102 -20.85 -40.97 -18.33
N ARG A 103 -19.59 -40.50 -18.35
CA ARG A 103 -18.72 -40.70 -19.52
C ARG A 103 -17.45 -41.39 -19.08
N GLU A 104 -17.50 -42.71 -19.03
CA GLU A 104 -16.29 -43.54 -19.07
C GLU A 104 -15.51 -43.17 -20.34
N ARG A 105 -14.23 -42.83 -20.17
CA ARG A 105 -13.31 -42.61 -21.29
C ARG A 105 -12.74 -43.99 -21.68
N PRO A 106 -12.82 -44.42 -22.95
CA PRO A 106 -12.01 -45.55 -23.39
C PRO A 106 -10.54 -45.11 -23.48
N ASP A 107 -9.65 -45.95 -22.97
CA ASP A 107 -8.20 -45.83 -23.08
C ASP A 107 -7.73 -46.17 -24.50
N ASP A 108 -6.97 -45.26 -25.12
CA ASP A 108 -5.89 -45.55 -26.09
C ASP A 108 -4.85 -44.41 -26.03
#